data_AF-A0A537LL19-F1
#
_entry.id   AF-A0A537LL19-F1
#
_cell.length_a   1.000
_cell.length_b   1.000
_cell.length_c   1.000
_cell.angle_alpha   90.00
_cell.angle_beta   90.00
_cell.angle_gamma   90.00
#
_symmetry.space_group_name_H-M   'P 1'
#
loop_
_entity.id
_entity.type
_entity.pdbx_description
1 polymer ?
#
loop_
_entity_poly.entity_id
_entity_poly.type
_entity_poly.pdbx_seq_one_letter_code
_entity_poly.pdbx_strand_id
1 'polypeptide(L)'
;MPRTLVGAVGAGLLAAFAVLAMRASVESSSRDVEIALDGPDWEALARREGQDPLTLFARAREHGATAVAVYEQTLKRLAEQGEVAYATGGQVLSRARMGSLPGAFRDLVAAGAARPGRLYIAASPELLGFVGTGFGEVLGPAQVRRIGGLLEVPGLLEELEEAPLGYMPRDLAPYTRLGLHPLLRLRNYPGMAASGLRAKMARLAQLGRGYPVVFDKTEVLGYAGLIPQTAAALQSAQFPYGRIEVFSVRRKQRGEDQLAALMRPHVIRLFSLTADELLALTPESVRDKFVLAARERNIRILYLRPILPTAGNVGTDANLVLLDQITGDLTRFGLRPGPARAFPDIRIPRVLMLGVILGALAAIALALMPLGRAVGIAVPEKVAWALVGIGIVVSLLTMTGGLWVLWRKILALGTASAVPVLAVAVAFPRAGVRPGLASVGALWVASLISLVGGVLVAALLSGWEFMMAADVFLG
;
A
#
# COMPACT_ATOMS: atom_id res chain seq x y z
N MET A 1 -46.40 2.69 -10.58
CA MET A 1 -45.37 3.22 -9.68
C MET A 1 -45.52 4.74 -9.58
N PRO A 2 -45.22 5.36 -8.43
CA PRO A 2 -45.29 6.81 -8.28
C PRO A 2 -44.27 7.50 -9.20
N ARG A 3 -44.76 8.41 -10.06
CA ARG A 3 -43.93 9.07 -11.10
C ARG A 3 -42.84 9.96 -10.51
N THR A 4 -43.11 10.55 -9.36
CA THR A 4 -42.20 11.47 -8.65
C THR A 4 -40.94 10.75 -8.17
N LEU A 5 -41.07 9.59 -7.53
CA LEU A 5 -39.91 8.79 -7.08
C LEU A 5 -39.11 8.24 -8.25
N VAL A 6 -39.77 7.86 -9.35
CA VAL A 6 -39.06 7.47 -10.59
C VAL A 6 -38.27 8.66 -11.15
N GLY A 7 -38.84 9.86 -11.14
CA GLY A 7 -38.13 11.09 -11.50
C GLY A 7 -36.90 11.36 -10.62
N ALA A 8 -36.99 11.10 -9.31
CA ALA A 8 -35.88 11.23 -8.38
C ALA A 8 -34.75 10.21 -8.64
N VAL A 9 -35.10 8.95 -8.98
CA VAL A 9 -34.11 7.96 -9.45
C VAL A 9 -33.42 8.46 -10.72
N GLY A 10 -34.16 9.01 -11.68
CA GLY A 10 -33.60 9.58 -12.90
C GLY A 10 -32.64 10.74 -12.64
N ALA A 11 -33.01 11.68 -11.76
CA ALA A 11 -32.14 12.78 -11.36
C ALA A 11 -30.86 12.27 -10.66
N GLY A 12 -30.99 11.28 -9.78
CA GLY A 12 -29.84 10.67 -9.12
C GLY A 12 -28.93 9.90 -10.07
N LEU A 13 -29.49 9.28 -11.11
CA LEU A 13 -28.72 8.60 -12.16
C LEU A 13 -27.87 9.59 -12.96
N LEU A 14 -28.41 10.77 -13.31
CA LEU A 14 -27.64 11.84 -13.98
C LEU A 14 -26.49 12.32 -13.09
N ALA A 15 -26.75 12.53 -11.80
CA ALA A 15 -25.71 12.88 -10.84
C ALA A 15 -24.66 11.76 -10.72
N ALA A 16 -25.08 10.49 -10.73
CA ALA A 16 -24.18 9.34 -10.68
C ALA A 16 -23.27 9.26 -11.90
N PHE A 17 -23.79 9.49 -13.11
CA PHE A 17 -22.96 9.57 -14.31
C PHE A 17 -21.95 10.71 -14.24
N ALA A 18 -22.33 11.89 -13.73
CA ALA A 18 -21.39 12.98 -13.54
C ALA A 18 -20.27 12.60 -12.55
N VAL A 19 -20.61 11.98 -11.42
CA VAL A 19 -19.65 11.50 -10.42
C VAL A 19 -18.70 10.44 -11.02
N LEU A 20 -19.23 9.48 -11.75
CA LEU A 20 -18.43 8.42 -12.38
C LEU A 20 -17.56 8.96 -13.52
N ALA A 21 -18.02 9.97 -14.27
CA ALA A 21 -17.20 10.65 -15.27
C ALA A 21 -16.02 11.39 -14.64
N MET A 22 -16.24 12.07 -13.51
CA MET A 22 -15.14 12.68 -12.73
C MET A 22 -14.14 11.62 -12.27
N ARG A 23 -14.64 10.49 -11.74
CA ARG A 23 -13.81 9.36 -11.33
C ARG A 23 -12.98 8.81 -12.49
N ALA A 24 -13.61 8.53 -13.62
CA ALA A 24 -12.96 8.00 -14.81
C ALA A 24 -11.91 8.98 -15.35
N SER A 25 -12.18 10.29 -15.33
CA SER A 25 -11.20 11.31 -15.73
C SER A 25 -9.94 11.23 -14.86
N VAL A 26 -10.10 11.10 -13.54
CA VAL A 26 -8.97 11.02 -12.62
C VAL A 26 -8.20 9.71 -12.77
N GLU A 27 -8.89 8.56 -12.83
CA GLU A 27 -8.26 7.25 -13.08
C GLU A 27 -7.49 7.26 -14.41
N SER A 28 -8.07 7.86 -15.46
CA SER A 28 -7.44 7.94 -16.78
C SER A 28 -6.18 8.82 -16.82
N SER A 29 -6.03 9.75 -15.87
CA SER A 29 -4.85 10.60 -15.73
C SER A 29 -3.70 9.91 -14.98
N SER A 30 -3.99 8.85 -14.21
CA SER A 30 -3.00 8.07 -13.48
C SER A 30 -2.65 6.81 -14.26
N ARG A 31 -1.69 6.92 -15.19
CA ARG A 31 -1.24 5.79 -16.05
C ARG A 31 0.20 5.36 -15.81
N ASP A 32 0.95 6.12 -15.03
CA ASP A 32 2.34 5.79 -14.71
C ASP A 32 2.38 4.62 -13.73
N VAL A 33 3.15 3.58 -14.06
CA VAL A 33 3.32 2.38 -13.24
C VAL A 33 4.81 2.19 -12.98
N GLU A 34 5.17 2.16 -11.71
CA GLU A 34 6.54 1.96 -11.27
C GLU A 34 6.80 0.48 -11.06
N ILE A 35 7.78 -0.07 -11.77
CA ILE A 35 8.21 -1.46 -11.63
C ILE A 35 9.47 -1.45 -10.75
N ALA A 36 9.27 -1.77 -9.47
CA ALA A 36 10.30 -1.74 -8.45
C ALA A 36 10.85 -3.14 -8.19
N LEU A 37 12.15 -3.33 -8.42
CA LEU A 37 12.83 -4.59 -8.16
C LEU A 37 13.22 -4.70 -6.68
N ASP A 38 13.03 -5.85 -6.05
CA ASP A 38 13.55 -6.08 -4.69
C ASP A 38 15.09 -6.09 -4.73
N GLY A 39 15.74 -5.03 -4.24
CA GLY A 39 17.18 -4.86 -4.36
C GLY A 39 17.97 -6.09 -3.84
N PRO A 40 17.82 -6.48 -2.57
CA PRO A 40 18.49 -7.64 -2.01
C PRO A 40 18.25 -8.95 -2.76
N ASP A 41 17.01 -9.25 -3.16
CA ASP A 41 16.73 -10.51 -3.84
C ASP A 41 17.34 -10.55 -5.26
N TRP A 42 17.31 -9.42 -6.00
CA TRP A 42 17.94 -9.32 -7.32
C TRP A 42 19.47 -9.30 -7.24
N GLU A 43 20.05 -8.67 -6.22
CA GLU A 43 21.48 -8.79 -5.94
C GLU A 43 21.89 -10.22 -5.62
N ALA A 44 21.10 -10.92 -4.81
CA ALA A 44 21.34 -12.32 -4.48
C ALA A 44 21.27 -13.22 -5.73
N LEU A 45 20.32 -12.95 -6.64
CA LEU A 45 20.23 -13.63 -7.94
C LEU A 45 21.51 -13.41 -8.77
N ALA A 46 21.95 -12.15 -8.92
CA ALA A 46 23.16 -11.82 -9.68
C ALA A 46 24.39 -12.53 -9.10
N ARG A 47 24.60 -12.44 -7.78
CA ARG A 47 25.74 -13.07 -7.10
C ARG A 47 25.72 -14.58 -7.22
N ARG A 48 24.54 -15.20 -7.14
CA ARG A 48 24.38 -16.66 -7.31
C ARG A 48 24.83 -17.14 -8.69
N GLU A 49 24.67 -16.33 -9.71
CA GLU A 49 25.09 -16.62 -11.08
C GLU A 49 26.48 -16.05 -11.42
N GLY A 50 27.20 -15.50 -10.43
CA GLY A 50 28.53 -14.92 -10.64
C GLY A 50 28.52 -13.62 -11.46
N GLN A 51 27.37 -12.96 -11.60
CA GLN A 51 27.23 -11.68 -12.29
C GLN A 51 27.42 -10.50 -11.33
N ASP A 52 27.91 -9.39 -11.87
CA ASP A 52 27.91 -8.12 -11.15
C ASP A 52 26.46 -7.61 -10.98
N PRO A 53 26.00 -7.30 -9.76
CA PRO A 53 24.63 -6.85 -9.54
C PRO A 53 24.25 -5.59 -10.30
N LEU A 54 25.14 -4.60 -10.41
CA LEU A 54 24.82 -3.35 -11.11
C LEU A 54 24.63 -3.56 -12.62
N THR A 55 25.40 -4.49 -13.20
CA THR A 55 25.22 -4.92 -14.58
C THR A 55 23.84 -5.55 -14.79
N LEU A 56 23.36 -6.38 -13.85
CA LEU A 56 21.99 -6.91 -13.90
C LEU A 56 20.93 -5.80 -13.79
N PHE A 57 21.07 -4.86 -12.86
CA PHE A 57 20.12 -3.75 -12.75
C PHE A 57 20.09 -2.87 -14.01
N ALA A 58 21.23 -2.66 -14.67
CA ALA A 58 21.29 -1.94 -15.94
C ALA A 58 20.49 -2.68 -17.04
N ARG A 59 20.68 -3.99 -17.18
CA ARG A 59 19.87 -4.82 -18.09
C ARG A 59 18.38 -4.77 -17.72
N ALA A 60 18.06 -4.89 -16.44
CA ALA A 60 16.67 -4.84 -16.00
C ALA A 60 16.01 -3.48 -16.30
N ARG A 61 16.75 -2.37 -16.23
CA ARG A 61 16.27 -1.05 -16.67
C ARG A 61 15.89 -1.06 -18.15
N GLU A 62 16.71 -1.66 -19.01
CA GLU A 62 16.44 -1.81 -20.45
C GLU A 62 15.19 -2.65 -20.72
N HIS A 63 14.92 -3.65 -19.88
CA HIS A 63 13.71 -4.49 -19.94
C HIS A 63 12.47 -3.87 -19.28
N GLY A 64 12.56 -2.62 -18.78
CA GLY A 64 11.41 -1.86 -18.31
C GLY A 64 11.30 -1.68 -16.80
N ALA A 65 12.24 -2.19 -15.99
CA ALA A 65 12.31 -1.80 -14.58
C ALA A 65 12.48 -0.28 -14.48
N THR A 66 11.86 0.32 -13.47
CA THR A 66 11.91 1.77 -13.27
C THR A 66 12.42 2.16 -11.90
N ALA A 67 12.45 1.22 -10.96
CA ALA A 67 12.81 1.46 -9.58
C ALA A 67 13.53 0.27 -8.93
N VAL A 68 14.20 0.54 -7.82
CA VAL A 68 14.82 -0.48 -6.96
C VAL A 68 14.45 -0.21 -5.51
N ALA A 69 14.02 -1.27 -4.82
CA ALA A 69 13.75 -1.23 -3.40
C ALA A 69 15.06 -1.26 -2.61
N VAL A 70 15.36 -0.15 -1.93
CA VAL A 70 16.59 0.04 -1.16
C VAL A 70 16.25 -0.04 0.33
N TYR A 71 16.98 -0.86 1.07
CA TYR A 71 16.76 -1.10 2.50
C TYR A 71 17.70 -0.28 3.36
N GLU A 72 17.25 0.08 4.55
CA GLU A 72 18.12 0.71 5.53
C GLU A 72 19.28 -0.22 5.89
N GLN A 73 20.48 0.35 6.02
CA GLN A 73 21.65 -0.36 6.50
C GLN A 73 21.39 -0.91 7.90
N THR A 74 21.89 -2.13 8.12
CA THR A 74 21.88 -2.79 9.41
C THR A 74 23.30 -3.16 9.76
N LEU A 75 23.58 -3.38 11.05
CA LEU A 75 24.90 -3.78 11.48
C LEU A 75 25.31 -5.12 10.84
N LYS A 76 24.35 -6.04 10.73
CA LYS A 76 24.55 -7.33 10.06
C LYS A 76 24.95 -7.17 8.59
N ARG A 77 24.23 -6.35 7.81
CA ARG A 77 24.54 -6.16 6.38
C ARG A 77 25.91 -5.54 6.18
N LEU A 78 26.25 -4.53 6.98
CA LEU A 78 27.57 -3.90 6.92
C LEU A 78 28.70 -4.91 7.26
N ALA A 79 28.44 -5.88 8.15
CA ALA A 79 29.41 -6.91 8.49
C ALA A 79 29.53 -7.97 7.40
N GLU A 80 28.42 -8.38 6.78
CA GLU A 80 28.41 -9.26 5.60
C GLU A 80 29.15 -8.64 4.41
N GLN A 81 29.17 -7.31 4.30
CA GLN A 81 29.96 -6.54 3.33
C GLN A 81 31.43 -6.38 3.74
N GLY A 82 31.82 -6.80 4.95
CA GLY A 82 33.18 -6.66 5.48
C GLY A 82 33.55 -5.23 5.91
N GLU A 83 32.58 -4.31 6.00
CA GLU A 83 32.83 -2.90 6.35
C GLU A 83 32.89 -2.65 7.87
N VAL A 84 32.23 -3.52 8.66
CA VAL A 84 32.24 -3.45 10.13
C VAL A 84 32.55 -4.80 10.74
N ALA A 85 33.18 -4.78 11.90
CA ALA A 85 33.31 -5.94 12.77
C ALA A 85 32.68 -5.60 14.13
N TYR A 86 31.96 -6.54 14.72
CA TYR A 86 31.39 -6.35 16.05
C TYR A 86 31.51 -7.60 16.91
N ALA A 87 31.50 -7.41 18.22
CA ALA A 87 31.49 -8.49 19.18
C ALA A 87 30.77 -8.05 20.46
N THR A 88 30.03 -8.97 21.07
CA THR A 88 29.48 -8.72 22.41
C THR A 88 30.61 -8.69 23.42
N GLY A 89 30.46 -7.96 24.52
CA GLY A 89 31.47 -7.91 25.57
C GLY A 89 31.80 -9.29 26.15
N GLY A 90 30.82 -10.20 26.20
CA GLY A 90 31.06 -11.60 26.56
C GLY A 90 31.99 -12.31 25.58
N GLN A 91 31.78 -12.14 24.27
CA GLN A 91 32.67 -12.68 23.23
C GLN A 91 34.07 -12.06 23.30
N VAL A 92 34.16 -10.74 23.52
CA VAL A 92 35.45 -10.04 23.67
C VAL A 92 36.23 -10.60 24.86
N LEU A 93 35.59 -10.71 26.02
CA LEU A 93 36.22 -11.25 27.24
C LEU A 93 36.58 -12.73 27.10
N SER A 94 35.73 -13.55 26.46
CA SER A 94 36.02 -14.96 26.18
C SER A 94 37.24 -15.11 25.28
N ARG A 95 37.31 -14.35 24.18
CA ARG A 95 38.45 -14.32 23.26
C ARG A 95 39.74 -13.81 23.91
N ALA A 96 39.63 -12.85 24.84
CA ALA A 96 40.76 -12.39 25.65
C ALA A 96 41.41 -13.53 26.43
N ARG A 97 40.60 -14.37 27.08
CA ARG A 97 41.08 -15.54 27.86
C ARG A 97 41.76 -16.59 26.98
N MET A 98 41.37 -16.68 25.72
CA MET A 98 41.98 -17.57 24.73
C MET A 98 43.21 -16.93 24.04
N GLY A 99 43.61 -15.70 24.41
CA GLY A 99 44.78 -15.02 23.85
C GLY A 99 44.60 -14.45 22.44
N SER A 100 43.38 -14.40 21.90
CA SER A 100 43.12 -14.00 20.51
C SER A 100 42.25 -12.75 20.44
N LEU A 101 42.87 -11.56 20.50
CA LEU A 101 42.17 -10.27 20.34
C LEU A 101 42.88 -9.32 19.36
N PRO A 102 42.16 -8.82 18.34
CA PRO A 102 42.60 -7.72 17.49
C PRO A 102 42.72 -6.40 18.25
N GLY A 103 43.58 -5.49 17.77
CA GLY A 103 44.04 -4.25 18.42
C GLY A 103 43.01 -3.52 19.30
N ALA A 104 42.01 -2.86 18.71
CA ALA A 104 41.06 -2.03 19.47
C ALA A 104 40.28 -2.80 20.55
N PHE A 105 40.00 -4.09 20.32
CA PHE A 105 39.35 -4.94 21.34
C PHE A 105 40.31 -5.33 22.46
N ARG A 106 41.61 -5.47 22.17
CA ARG A 106 42.66 -5.68 23.19
C ARG A 106 42.77 -4.48 24.10
N ASP A 107 42.80 -3.27 23.53
CA ASP A 107 42.90 -2.02 24.29
C ASP A 107 41.68 -1.82 25.20
N LEU A 108 40.48 -2.16 24.70
CA LEU A 108 39.25 -2.17 25.47
C LEU A 108 39.33 -3.10 26.71
N VAL A 109 39.89 -4.29 26.56
CA VAL A 109 40.07 -5.25 27.67
C VAL A 109 41.15 -4.78 28.64
N ALA A 110 42.29 -4.29 28.13
CA ALA A 110 43.38 -3.78 28.95
C ALA A 110 42.94 -2.58 29.82
N ALA A 111 42.04 -1.74 29.30
CA ALA A 111 41.43 -0.63 30.04
C ALA A 111 40.33 -1.06 31.02
N GLY A 112 40.01 -2.35 31.14
CA GLY A 112 38.92 -2.85 32.00
C GLY A 112 37.52 -2.38 31.55
N ALA A 113 37.38 -1.95 30.29
CA ALA A 113 36.16 -1.31 29.80
C ALA A 113 35.17 -2.28 29.12
N ALA A 114 35.60 -3.52 28.81
CA ALA A 114 34.75 -4.54 28.22
C ALA A 114 33.71 -5.08 29.23
N ARG A 115 32.42 -4.92 28.93
CA ARG A 115 31.30 -5.31 29.79
C ARG A 115 30.36 -6.30 29.10
N PRO A 116 29.94 -7.39 29.75
CA PRO A 116 28.85 -8.22 29.25
C PRO A 116 27.57 -7.40 29.01
N GLY A 117 26.75 -7.81 28.03
CA GLY A 117 25.52 -7.09 27.65
C GLY A 117 25.75 -5.78 26.88
N ARG A 118 27.00 -5.46 26.53
CA ARG A 118 27.36 -4.39 25.59
C ARG A 118 27.81 -4.99 24.26
N LEU A 119 27.51 -4.31 23.19
CA LEU A 119 28.03 -4.58 21.85
C LEU A 119 29.13 -3.57 21.53
N TYR A 120 30.25 -4.06 21.04
CA TYR A 120 31.40 -3.25 20.63
C TYR A 120 31.58 -3.37 19.12
N ILE A 121 31.62 -2.22 18.43
CA ILE A 121 31.64 -2.13 16.97
C ILE A 121 32.92 -1.41 16.53
N ALA A 122 33.63 -2.01 15.59
CA ALA A 122 34.84 -1.51 14.95
C ALA A 122 34.57 -1.27 13.46
N ALA A 123 34.95 -0.10 12.96
CA ALA A 123 34.83 0.29 11.56
C ALA A 123 35.73 1.51 11.27
N SER A 124 35.72 2.02 10.04
CA SER A 124 36.36 3.31 9.75
C SER A 124 35.73 4.46 10.56
N PRO A 125 36.44 5.56 10.84
CA PRO A 125 35.90 6.68 11.60
C PRO A 125 34.60 7.27 11.03
N GLU A 126 34.48 7.34 9.71
CA GLU A 126 33.29 7.83 8.99
C GLU A 126 32.11 6.87 9.19
N LEU A 127 32.37 5.57 9.07
CA LEU A 127 31.34 4.54 9.24
C LEU A 127 30.88 4.44 10.69
N LEU A 128 31.78 4.58 11.66
CA LEU A 128 31.38 4.73 13.07
C LEU A 128 30.53 5.99 13.28
N GLY A 129 30.80 7.10 12.58
CA GLY A 129 29.94 8.29 12.62
C GLY A 129 28.50 7.97 12.16
N PHE A 130 28.36 7.27 11.04
CA PHE A 130 27.06 6.82 10.52
C PHE A 130 26.35 5.85 11.47
N VAL A 131 27.03 4.77 11.87
CA VAL A 131 26.49 3.71 12.74
C VAL A 131 26.08 4.31 14.09
N GLY A 132 26.90 5.18 14.66
CA GLY A 132 26.62 5.86 15.92
C GLY A 132 25.42 6.78 15.83
N THR A 133 25.26 7.51 14.72
CA THR A 133 24.07 8.33 14.48
C THR A 133 22.82 7.46 14.34
N GLY A 134 22.88 6.37 13.57
CA GLY A 134 21.78 5.42 13.41
C GLY A 134 21.31 4.82 14.73
N PHE A 135 22.23 4.31 15.55
CA PHE A 135 21.87 3.82 16.89
C PHE A 135 21.39 4.93 17.81
N GLY A 136 21.92 6.15 17.69
CA GLY A 136 21.47 7.30 18.48
C GLY A 136 20.02 7.69 18.18
N GLU A 137 19.57 7.55 16.93
CA GLU A 137 18.17 7.74 16.54
C GLU A 137 17.26 6.63 17.07
N VAL A 138 17.76 5.39 17.07
CA VAL A 138 16.98 4.21 17.44
C VAL A 138 16.86 4.04 18.96
N LEU A 139 17.97 4.15 19.68
CA LEU A 139 18.10 3.88 21.12
C LEU A 139 18.17 5.15 21.97
N GLY A 140 18.45 6.29 21.35
CA GLY A 140 18.77 7.55 22.02
C GLY A 140 20.28 7.81 22.10
N PRO A 141 20.73 9.08 21.93
CA PRO A 141 22.15 9.41 21.82
C PRO A 141 22.96 9.07 23.08
N ALA A 142 22.33 9.11 24.27
CA ALA A 142 22.99 8.76 25.53
C ALA A 142 23.38 7.28 25.64
N GLN A 143 22.78 6.40 24.82
CA GLN A 143 23.09 4.97 24.80
C GLN A 143 24.30 4.63 23.92
N VAL A 144 24.74 5.56 23.07
CA VAL A 144 25.83 5.34 22.12
C VAL A 144 27.09 6.02 22.64
N ARG A 145 28.15 5.25 22.89
CA ARG A 145 29.41 5.77 23.42
C ARG A 145 30.57 5.42 22.51
N ARG A 146 31.56 6.30 22.41
CA ARG A 146 32.83 6.02 21.72
C ARG A 146 33.90 5.70 22.76
N ILE A 147 34.55 4.54 22.64
CA ILE A 147 35.52 4.04 23.62
C ILE A 147 36.67 3.38 22.87
N GLY A 148 37.90 3.88 23.04
CA GLY A 148 39.10 3.24 22.46
C GLY A 148 39.02 3.02 20.94
N GLY A 149 38.44 3.98 20.20
CA GLY A 149 38.23 3.86 18.75
C GLY A 149 37.03 3.00 18.33
N LEU A 150 36.34 2.35 19.28
CA LEU A 150 35.14 1.55 19.06
C LEU A 150 33.88 2.36 19.35
N LEU A 151 32.74 1.89 18.84
CA LEU A 151 31.43 2.23 19.38
C LEU A 151 30.96 1.17 20.38
N GLU A 152 30.39 1.62 21.48
CA GLU A 152 29.71 0.79 22.47
C GLU A 152 28.21 1.12 22.47
N VAL A 153 27.39 0.08 22.37
CA VAL A 153 25.92 0.17 22.39
C VAL A 153 25.35 -0.92 23.31
N PRO A 154 24.38 -0.62 24.19
CA PRO A 154 23.68 -1.63 24.98
C PRO A 154 22.52 -2.27 24.20
N GLY A 155 22.30 -3.56 24.41
CA GLY A 155 21.16 -4.27 23.82
C GLY A 155 21.46 -5.75 23.56
N LEU A 156 20.43 -6.45 23.10
CA LEU A 156 20.55 -7.84 22.63
C LEU A 156 21.16 -7.85 21.23
N LEU A 157 22.03 -8.83 20.97
CA LEU A 157 22.75 -8.90 19.70
C LEU A 157 21.78 -8.99 18.52
N GLU A 158 20.77 -9.84 18.63
CA GLU A 158 19.78 -10.12 17.60
C GLU A 158 18.95 -8.87 17.24
N GLU A 159 18.67 -8.02 18.23
CA GLU A 159 17.96 -6.75 18.02
C GLU A 159 18.86 -5.70 17.37
N LEU A 160 20.10 -5.57 17.84
CA LEU A 160 21.07 -4.58 17.37
C LEU A 160 21.57 -4.90 15.96
N GLU A 161 21.73 -6.17 15.62
CA GLU A 161 22.13 -6.63 14.28
C GLU A 161 21.15 -6.18 13.20
N GLU A 162 19.86 -6.15 13.54
CA GLU A 162 18.74 -5.83 12.66
C GLU A 162 18.24 -4.38 12.80
N ALA A 163 18.86 -3.57 13.66
CA ALA A 163 18.47 -2.19 13.90
C ALA A 163 18.59 -1.35 12.62
N PRO A 164 17.61 -0.48 12.30
CA PRO A 164 17.64 0.34 11.10
C PRO A 164 18.55 1.57 11.28
N LEU A 165 19.78 1.46 10.78
CA LEU A 165 20.80 2.50 10.94
C LEU A 165 20.66 3.67 9.96
N GLY A 166 19.77 3.54 8.96
CA GLY A 166 19.49 4.56 7.94
C GLY A 166 20.03 4.18 6.58
N TYR A 167 19.97 5.12 5.62
CA TYR A 167 20.52 4.94 4.29
C TYR A 167 21.84 5.70 4.16
N MET A 168 22.79 5.15 3.41
CA MET A 168 23.94 5.92 2.97
C MET A 168 23.71 6.43 1.56
N PRO A 169 24.02 7.71 1.24
CA PRO A 169 23.91 8.22 -0.11
C PRO A 169 24.66 7.38 -1.16
N ARG A 170 25.78 6.75 -0.77
CA ARG A 170 26.55 5.85 -1.62
C ARG A 170 25.80 4.58 -2.05
N ASP A 171 24.78 4.18 -1.30
CA ASP A 171 23.97 2.99 -1.61
C ASP A 171 22.89 3.29 -2.65
N LEU A 172 22.44 4.55 -2.74
CA LEU A 172 21.40 4.97 -3.69
C LEU A 172 22.00 5.48 -5.01
N ALA A 173 23.20 6.07 -4.95
CA ALA A 173 23.87 6.69 -6.09
C ALA A 173 24.07 5.76 -7.31
N PRO A 174 24.38 4.45 -7.16
CA PRO A 174 24.49 3.55 -8.29
C PRO A 174 23.16 3.38 -9.05
N TYR A 175 22.05 3.14 -8.36
CA TYR A 175 20.74 2.93 -9.00
C TYR A 175 20.22 4.20 -9.66
N THR A 176 20.37 5.36 -9.01
CA THR A 176 19.96 6.65 -9.58
C THR A 176 20.74 6.99 -10.86
N ARG A 177 22.03 6.66 -10.93
CA ARG A 177 22.84 6.80 -12.16
C ARG A 177 22.39 5.88 -13.29
N LEU A 178 21.81 4.72 -12.98
CA LEU A 178 21.17 3.83 -13.96
C LEU A 178 19.75 4.31 -14.37
N GLY A 179 19.28 5.43 -13.82
CA GLY A 179 17.92 5.93 -14.06
C GLY A 179 16.84 5.10 -13.37
N LEU A 180 17.21 4.32 -12.36
CA LEU A 180 16.28 3.59 -11.49
C LEU A 180 15.96 4.43 -10.26
N HIS A 181 14.67 4.63 -10.01
CA HIS A 181 14.17 5.40 -8.88
C HIS A 181 14.28 4.58 -7.57
N PRO A 182 14.88 5.13 -6.51
CA PRO A 182 14.85 4.50 -5.20
C PRO A 182 13.43 4.39 -4.63
N LEU A 183 13.05 3.20 -4.19
CA LEU A 183 11.91 2.93 -3.32
C LEU A 183 12.45 2.56 -1.94
N LEU A 184 12.17 3.39 -0.93
CA LEU A 184 12.80 3.32 0.37
C LEU A 184 12.06 2.34 1.29
N ARG A 185 12.74 1.25 1.65
CA ARG A 185 12.25 0.23 2.60
C ARG A 185 12.57 0.62 4.05
N LEU A 186 11.67 1.35 4.69
CA LEU A 186 11.83 1.82 6.09
C LEU A 186 11.40 0.75 7.08
N ARG A 187 12.16 0.57 8.15
CA ARG A 187 11.86 -0.42 9.19
C ARG A 187 11.46 0.25 10.50
N ASN A 188 10.48 -0.32 11.18
CA ASN A 188 10.12 0.09 12.54
C ASN A 188 11.15 -0.43 13.56
N TYR A 189 11.37 0.32 14.64
CA TYR A 189 12.12 -0.17 15.80
C TYR A 189 11.29 0.04 17.07
N PRO A 190 10.97 -1.03 17.82
CA PRO A 190 10.23 -0.93 19.07
C PRO A 190 10.96 -0.05 20.10
N GLY A 191 10.23 0.85 20.76
CA GLY A 191 10.80 1.73 21.80
C GLY A 191 11.53 2.97 21.28
N MET A 192 11.51 3.24 19.97
CA MET A 192 12.03 4.49 19.42
C MET A 192 11.32 5.71 20.03
N ALA A 193 12.09 6.69 20.50
CA ALA A 193 11.55 7.94 21.01
C ALA A 193 11.15 8.91 19.89
N ALA A 194 10.21 9.83 20.16
CA ALA A 194 9.78 10.85 19.20
C ALA A 194 10.93 11.75 18.69
N SER A 195 11.93 12.02 19.54
CA SER A 195 13.15 12.75 19.14
C SER A 195 14.00 11.95 18.15
N GLY A 196 14.12 10.64 18.37
CA GLY A 196 14.79 9.70 17.46
C GLY A 196 14.12 9.63 16.10
N LEU A 197 12.79 9.49 16.08
CA LEU A 197 12.00 9.55 14.85
C LEU A 197 12.23 10.86 14.09
N ARG A 198 12.20 12.00 14.78
CA ARG A 198 12.43 13.31 14.15
C ARG A 198 13.82 13.39 13.52
N ALA A 199 14.85 12.94 14.23
CA ALA A 199 16.23 12.92 13.71
C ALA A 199 16.35 11.99 12.49
N LYS A 200 15.78 10.78 12.57
CA LYS A 200 15.72 9.82 11.46
C LYS A 200 15.06 10.42 10.22
N MET A 201 13.92 11.10 10.37
CA MET A 201 13.20 11.74 9.27
C MET A 201 13.95 12.95 8.71
N ALA A 202 14.63 13.73 9.55
CA ALA A 202 15.48 14.82 9.11
C ALA A 202 16.64 14.32 8.23
N ARG A 203 17.26 13.19 8.60
CA ARG A 203 18.31 12.55 7.80
C ARG A 203 17.75 11.93 6.51
N LEU A 204 16.57 11.31 6.58
CA LEU A 204 15.88 10.77 5.40
C LEU A 204 15.63 11.87 4.35
N ALA A 205 15.18 13.06 4.79
CA ALA A 205 14.91 14.20 3.91
C ALA A 205 16.15 14.73 3.16
N GLN A 206 17.36 14.35 3.58
CA GLN A 206 18.62 14.74 2.90
C GLN A 206 18.92 13.87 1.67
N LEU A 207 18.28 12.71 1.50
CA LEU A 207 18.54 11.79 0.38
C LEU A 207 17.93 12.27 -0.95
N GLY A 208 16.97 13.20 -0.89
CA GLY A 208 16.13 13.61 -2.01
C GLY A 208 14.65 13.50 -1.66
N ARG A 209 13.80 14.18 -2.44
CA ARG A 209 12.33 14.20 -2.23
C ARG A 209 11.63 13.30 -3.25
N GLY A 210 10.45 12.81 -2.91
CA GLY A 210 9.55 12.12 -3.85
C GLY A 210 9.75 10.61 -3.98
N TYR A 211 10.72 10.01 -3.27
CA TYR A 211 10.89 8.55 -3.26
C TYR A 211 9.73 7.86 -2.52
N PRO A 212 9.07 6.84 -3.08
CA PRO A 212 8.07 6.08 -2.34
C PRO A 212 8.68 5.39 -1.13
N VAL A 213 7.99 5.44 0.01
CA VAL A 213 8.35 4.72 1.24
C VAL A 213 7.44 3.51 1.38
N VAL A 214 8.02 2.33 1.58
CA VAL A 214 7.30 1.09 1.85
C VAL A 214 7.87 0.48 3.12
N PHE A 215 7.04 0.10 4.08
CA PHE A 215 7.57 -0.41 5.35
C PHE A 215 8.06 -1.84 5.24
N ASP A 216 9.17 -2.11 5.92
CA ASP A 216 9.77 -3.41 6.05
C ASP A 216 9.17 -4.23 7.20
N LYS A 217 9.20 -5.56 7.06
CA LYS A 217 8.63 -6.52 8.02
C LYS A 217 7.13 -6.29 8.27
N THR A 218 6.67 -6.44 9.51
CA THR A 218 5.26 -6.62 9.87
C THR A 218 4.61 -5.36 10.47
N GLU A 219 5.31 -4.22 10.51
CA GLU A 219 4.83 -3.00 11.15
C GLU A 219 5.24 -1.76 10.37
N VAL A 220 4.39 -0.74 10.42
CA VAL A 220 4.77 0.60 9.98
C VAL A 220 5.63 1.30 11.03
N LEU A 221 6.47 2.24 10.60
CA LEU A 221 7.29 3.04 11.51
C LEU A 221 6.42 3.81 12.50
N GLY A 222 6.73 3.67 13.78
CA GLY A 222 6.00 4.34 14.86
C GLY A 222 4.75 3.60 15.33
N TYR A 223 4.56 2.33 14.98
CA TYR A 223 3.41 1.54 15.43
C TYR A 223 3.16 1.61 16.96
N ALA A 224 4.22 1.69 17.77
CA ALA A 224 4.15 1.86 19.22
C ALA A 224 3.86 3.31 19.66
N GLY A 225 2.88 3.99 19.03
CA GLY A 225 2.36 5.29 19.48
C GLY A 225 2.92 6.54 18.78
N LEU A 226 3.67 6.39 17.69
CA LEU A 226 4.26 7.49 16.91
C LEU A 226 3.73 7.60 15.46
N ILE A 227 2.69 6.86 15.09
CA ILE A 227 2.11 6.88 13.73
C ILE A 227 1.75 8.31 13.27
N PRO A 228 1.10 9.19 14.08
CA PRO A 228 0.81 10.55 13.66
C PRO A 228 2.06 11.38 13.33
N GLN A 229 3.13 11.21 14.10
CA GLN A 229 4.40 11.88 13.91
C GLN A 229 5.11 11.34 12.65
N THR A 230 5.06 10.04 12.42
CA THR A 230 5.56 9.42 11.17
C THR A 230 4.82 9.98 9.96
N ALA A 231 3.49 10.03 9.99
CA ALA A 231 2.68 10.54 8.89
C ALA A 231 3.01 12.01 8.56
N ALA A 232 3.04 12.87 9.59
CA ALA A 232 3.36 14.28 9.42
C ALA A 232 4.79 14.49 8.87
N ALA A 233 5.75 13.70 9.33
CA ALA A 233 7.13 13.76 8.85
C ALA A 233 7.25 13.34 7.38
N LEU A 234 6.61 12.24 6.97
CA LEU A 234 6.63 11.80 5.57
C LEU A 234 5.93 12.81 4.64
N GLN A 235 4.80 13.38 5.07
CA GLN A 235 4.09 14.42 4.31
C GLN A 235 4.94 15.68 4.13
N SER A 236 5.52 16.20 5.22
CA SER A 236 6.34 17.42 5.17
C SER A 236 7.59 17.25 4.31
N ALA A 237 8.17 16.05 4.28
CA ALA A 237 9.31 15.72 3.46
C ALA A 237 8.93 15.23 2.03
N GLN A 238 7.63 15.19 1.70
CA GLN A 238 7.10 14.79 0.40
C GLN A 238 7.46 13.34 -0.01
N PHE A 239 7.49 12.43 0.96
CA PHE A 239 7.63 10.99 0.71
C PHE A 239 6.26 10.31 0.67
N PRO A 240 5.77 9.85 -0.49
CA PRO A 240 4.51 9.13 -0.56
C PRO A 240 4.61 7.74 0.09
N TYR A 241 3.54 7.31 0.73
CA TYR A 241 3.46 5.98 1.36
C TYR A 241 2.99 4.93 0.34
N GLY A 242 3.85 3.99 -0.01
CA GLY A 242 3.51 2.79 -0.78
C GLY A 242 2.87 1.73 0.11
N ARG A 243 1.54 1.60 0.03
CA ARG A 243 0.75 0.63 0.79
C ARG A 243 0.66 -0.70 0.04
N ILE A 244 1.14 -1.77 0.66
CA ILE A 244 1.08 -3.13 0.11
C ILE A 244 -0.37 -3.62 0.10
N GLU A 245 -0.85 -4.07 -1.05
CA GLU A 245 -2.13 -4.76 -1.18
C GLU A 245 -2.02 -6.17 -0.61
N VAL A 246 -2.81 -6.46 0.42
CA VAL A 246 -2.82 -7.76 1.11
C VAL A 246 -4.20 -8.41 1.00
N PHE A 247 -4.22 -9.66 0.52
CA PHE A 247 -5.46 -10.45 0.41
C PHE A 247 -5.81 -11.24 1.68
N SER A 248 -4.95 -11.17 2.70
CA SER A 248 -5.17 -11.84 3.98
C SER A 248 -4.83 -10.88 5.10
N VAL A 249 -5.72 -10.82 6.10
CA VAL A 249 -5.55 -9.99 7.31
C VAL A 249 -4.24 -10.31 8.02
N ARG A 250 -3.77 -11.56 7.99
CA ARG A 250 -2.51 -11.97 8.63
C ARG A 250 -1.26 -11.36 7.98
N ARG A 251 -1.36 -10.92 6.72
CA ARG A 251 -0.26 -10.29 5.98
C ARG A 251 -0.24 -8.76 6.15
N LYS A 252 -1.27 -8.20 6.77
CA LYS A 252 -1.43 -6.76 6.98
C LYS A 252 -0.38 -6.24 7.96
N GLN A 253 0.27 -5.12 7.62
CA GLN A 253 1.23 -4.52 8.54
C GLN A 253 0.50 -3.83 9.69
N ARG A 254 0.99 -4.02 10.91
CA ARG A 254 0.41 -3.36 12.07
C ARG A 254 0.55 -1.84 11.95
N GLY A 255 -0.55 -1.12 12.16
CA GLY A 255 -0.62 0.34 12.05
C GLY A 255 -0.87 0.88 10.63
N GLU A 256 -0.93 0.04 9.60
CA GLU A 256 -1.04 0.53 8.22
C GLU A 256 -2.31 1.32 7.91
N ASP A 257 -3.45 0.98 8.53
CA ASP A 257 -4.73 1.65 8.25
C ASP A 257 -4.73 3.08 8.77
N GLN A 258 -4.27 3.24 10.02
CA GLN A 258 -4.14 4.55 10.65
C GLN A 258 -3.15 5.41 9.86
N LEU A 259 -2.01 4.85 9.46
CA LEU A 259 -1.02 5.56 8.67
C LEU A 259 -1.58 5.94 7.29
N ALA A 260 -2.24 5.02 6.58
CA ALA A 260 -2.85 5.30 5.28
C ALA A 260 -3.93 6.38 5.36
N ALA A 261 -4.73 6.41 6.44
CA ALA A 261 -5.73 7.45 6.68
C ALA A 261 -5.09 8.82 6.90
N LEU A 262 -4.01 8.89 7.68
CA LEU A 262 -3.28 10.13 7.94
C LEU A 262 -2.47 10.62 6.74
N MET A 263 -1.98 9.70 5.90
CA MET A 263 -1.18 10.03 4.72
C MET A 263 -1.99 10.56 3.54
N ARG A 264 -3.33 10.56 3.58
CA ARG A 264 -4.18 11.01 2.45
C ARG A 264 -3.81 12.42 1.95
N PRO A 265 -3.81 12.66 0.62
CA PRO A 265 -3.93 11.69 -0.48
C PRO A 265 -2.60 11.03 -0.89
N HIS A 266 -1.50 11.24 -0.15
CA HIS A 266 -0.13 10.80 -0.46
C HIS A 266 0.12 9.29 -0.24
N VAL A 267 -0.81 8.44 -0.68
CA VAL A 267 -0.68 6.97 -0.65
C VAL A 267 -0.66 6.45 -2.09
N ILE A 268 0.25 5.52 -2.35
CA ILE A 268 0.37 4.78 -3.61
C ILE A 268 0.06 3.31 -3.31
N ARG A 269 -0.79 2.66 -4.10
CA ARG A 269 -1.04 1.22 -3.94
C ARG A 269 0.10 0.43 -4.59
N LEU A 270 0.56 -0.58 -3.87
CA LEU A 270 1.64 -1.46 -4.26
C LEU A 270 1.16 -2.91 -4.29
N PHE A 271 1.53 -3.65 -5.34
CA PHE A 271 1.32 -5.09 -5.41
C PHE A 271 2.65 -5.83 -5.36
N SER A 272 2.71 -6.89 -4.57
CA SER A 272 3.88 -7.76 -4.42
C SER A 272 3.43 -9.20 -4.27
N LEU A 273 4.23 -10.14 -4.75
CA LEU A 273 4.12 -11.56 -4.43
C LEU A 273 5.21 -11.94 -3.42
N THR A 274 4.88 -12.80 -2.45
CA THR A 274 5.89 -13.35 -1.53
C THR A 274 6.77 -14.38 -2.23
N ALA A 275 7.92 -14.71 -1.64
CA ALA A 275 8.79 -15.77 -2.15
C ALA A 275 8.02 -17.11 -2.25
N ASP A 276 7.23 -17.46 -1.24
CA ASP A 276 6.41 -18.68 -1.24
C ASP A 276 5.34 -18.68 -2.34
N GLU A 277 4.70 -17.53 -2.60
CA GLU A 277 3.74 -17.39 -3.70
C GLU A 277 4.42 -17.55 -5.06
N LEU A 278 5.62 -17.00 -5.24
CA LEU A 278 6.39 -17.13 -6.48
C LEU A 278 6.80 -18.58 -6.76
N LEU A 279 7.20 -19.34 -5.72
CA LEU A 279 7.56 -20.76 -5.86
C LEU A 279 6.40 -21.64 -6.33
N ALA A 280 5.15 -21.24 -6.05
CA ALA A 280 3.95 -22.00 -6.40
C ALA A 280 3.36 -21.62 -7.76
N LEU A 281 3.89 -20.61 -8.45
CA LEU A 281 3.30 -20.04 -9.67
C LEU A 281 4.22 -20.22 -10.88
N THR A 282 3.62 -20.37 -12.06
CA THR A 282 4.37 -20.30 -13.33
C THR A 282 4.71 -18.83 -13.67
N PRO A 283 5.75 -18.57 -14.47
CA PRO A 283 6.09 -17.21 -14.91
C PRO A 283 4.90 -16.47 -15.58
N GLU A 284 4.10 -17.17 -16.37
CA GLU A 284 2.90 -16.59 -17.01
C GLU A 284 1.85 -16.19 -15.97
N SER A 285 1.64 -17.04 -14.97
CA SER A 285 0.72 -16.73 -13.86
C SER A 285 1.19 -15.54 -13.03
N VAL A 286 2.51 -15.39 -12.86
CA VAL A 286 3.13 -14.23 -12.22
C VAL A 286 2.87 -12.97 -13.05
N ARG A 287 3.18 -13.00 -14.35
CA ARG A 287 2.92 -11.90 -15.29
C ARG A 287 1.46 -11.46 -15.23
N ASP A 288 0.53 -12.38 -15.40
CA ASP A 288 -0.91 -12.09 -15.44
C ASP A 288 -1.35 -11.42 -14.14
N LYS A 289 -0.88 -11.87 -12.97
CA LYS A 289 -1.19 -11.23 -11.68
C LYS A 289 -0.68 -9.80 -11.59
N PHE A 290 0.54 -9.51 -12.02
CA PHE A 290 1.11 -8.16 -12.03
C PHE A 290 0.38 -7.23 -13.01
N VAL A 291 0.07 -7.72 -14.20
CA VAL A 291 -0.67 -6.96 -15.22
C VAL A 291 -2.09 -6.65 -14.75
N LEU A 292 -2.81 -7.64 -14.21
CA LEU A 292 -4.16 -7.46 -13.66
C LEU A 292 -4.16 -6.50 -12.46
N ALA A 293 -3.13 -6.56 -11.60
CA ALA A 293 -3.00 -5.63 -10.47
C ALA A 293 -2.95 -4.17 -10.95
N ALA A 294 -2.11 -3.86 -11.95
CA ALA A 294 -2.00 -2.51 -12.47
C ALA A 294 -3.28 -2.07 -13.22
N ARG A 295 -3.84 -2.96 -14.05
CA ARG A 295 -4.96 -2.67 -14.96
C ARG A 295 -6.30 -2.57 -14.24
N GLU A 296 -6.62 -3.51 -13.37
CA GLU A 296 -7.97 -3.64 -12.79
C GLU A 296 -8.08 -3.06 -11.38
N ARG A 297 -6.98 -3.11 -10.62
CA ARG A 297 -6.96 -2.70 -9.20
C ARG A 297 -6.32 -1.34 -8.96
N ASN A 298 -6.00 -0.60 -10.03
CA ASN A 298 -5.35 0.72 -9.95
C ASN A 298 -4.06 0.69 -9.09
N ILE A 299 -3.31 -0.41 -9.17
CA ILE A 299 -1.98 -0.50 -8.56
C ILE A 299 -1.00 0.31 -9.39
N ARG A 300 -0.14 1.08 -8.73
CA ARG A 300 0.82 1.96 -9.40
C ARG A 300 2.27 1.65 -9.05
N ILE A 301 2.54 0.82 -8.03
CA ILE A 301 3.84 0.20 -7.81
C ILE A 301 3.71 -1.31 -7.94
N LEU A 302 4.47 -1.89 -8.87
CA LEU A 302 4.64 -3.33 -9.03
C LEU A 302 5.98 -3.72 -8.42
N TYR A 303 5.92 -4.32 -7.23
CA TYR A 303 7.09 -4.74 -6.49
C TYR A 303 7.47 -6.17 -6.87
N LEU A 304 8.53 -6.31 -7.66
CA LEU A 304 8.94 -7.56 -8.28
C LEU A 304 10.14 -8.16 -7.56
N ARG A 305 9.91 -9.26 -6.84
CA ARG A 305 10.97 -10.18 -6.43
C ARG A 305 11.31 -11.09 -7.61
N PRO A 306 12.58 -11.49 -7.78
CA PRO A 306 12.95 -12.42 -8.82
C PRO A 306 12.44 -13.83 -8.48
N ILE A 307 12.07 -14.58 -9.50
CA ILE A 307 11.88 -16.03 -9.39
C ILE A 307 13.28 -16.64 -9.25
N LEU A 308 13.56 -17.22 -8.09
CA LEU A 308 14.85 -17.84 -7.82
C LEU A 308 14.93 -19.23 -8.47
N PRO A 309 16.12 -19.64 -8.96
CA PRO A 309 16.28 -20.97 -9.56
C PRO A 309 16.05 -22.08 -8.52
N THR A 310 15.01 -22.88 -8.72
CA THR A 310 14.85 -24.22 -8.13
C THR A 310 15.20 -25.26 -9.20
N ALA A 311 16.30 -25.99 -9.01
CA ALA A 311 16.74 -27.07 -9.90
C ALA A 311 16.95 -26.70 -11.40
N GLY A 312 17.48 -25.51 -11.70
CA GLY A 312 18.22 -25.25 -12.95
C GLY A 312 17.49 -24.58 -14.13
N ASN A 313 16.19 -24.27 -14.03
CA ASN A 313 15.42 -23.80 -15.21
C ASN A 313 15.01 -22.31 -15.21
N VAL A 314 15.23 -21.56 -14.13
CA VAL A 314 14.84 -20.14 -14.04
C VAL A 314 16.02 -19.34 -13.49
N GLY A 315 16.73 -18.64 -14.38
CA GLY A 315 17.86 -17.78 -14.03
C GLY A 315 17.59 -16.30 -14.27
N THR A 316 18.65 -15.51 -14.34
CA THR A 316 18.60 -14.08 -14.65
C THR A 316 17.83 -13.76 -15.93
N ASP A 317 18.13 -14.46 -17.03
CA ASP A 317 17.50 -14.17 -18.33
C ASP A 317 15.99 -14.43 -18.33
N ALA A 318 15.54 -15.47 -17.63
CA ALA A 318 14.11 -15.77 -17.50
C ALA A 318 13.37 -14.65 -16.73
N ASN A 319 14.00 -14.07 -15.70
CA ASN A 319 13.45 -12.92 -14.97
C ASN A 319 13.41 -11.65 -15.83
N LEU A 320 14.42 -11.44 -16.68
CA LEU A 320 14.42 -10.31 -17.63
C LEU A 320 13.35 -10.47 -18.72
N VAL A 321 13.13 -11.69 -19.23
CA VAL A 321 12.03 -11.99 -20.16
C VAL A 321 10.67 -11.76 -19.51
N LEU A 322 10.49 -12.18 -18.25
CA LEU A 322 9.26 -11.90 -17.50
C LEU A 322 9.02 -10.40 -17.36
N LEU A 323 10.06 -9.63 -17.03
CA LEU A 323 10.00 -8.19 -16.91
C LEU A 323 9.64 -7.50 -18.25
N ASP A 324 10.22 -7.96 -19.36
CA ASP A 324 9.90 -7.48 -20.70
C ASP A 324 8.43 -7.74 -21.06
N GLN A 325 7.93 -8.95 -20.79
CA GLN A 325 6.53 -9.31 -21.03
C GLN A 325 5.56 -8.48 -20.19
N ILE A 326 5.85 -8.28 -18.90
CA ILE A 326 5.04 -7.41 -18.03
C ILE A 326 5.01 -5.99 -18.61
N THR A 327 6.18 -5.44 -18.97
CA THR A 327 6.31 -4.08 -19.51
C THR A 327 5.56 -3.92 -20.84
N GLY A 328 5.67 -4.90 -21.73
CA GLY A 328 4.97 -4.94 -23.02
C GLY A 328 3.45 -4.96 -22.85
N ASP A 329 2.94 -5.83 -21.97
CA ASP A 329 1.51 -5.92 -21.68
C ASP A 329 0.96 -4.63 -21.06
N LEU A 330 1.67 -4.04 -20.09
CA LEU A 330 1.28 -2.76 -19.50
C LEU A 330 1.18 -1.66 -20.57
N THR A 331 2.17 -1.57 -21.46
CA THR A 331 2.19 -0.60 -22.55
C THR A 331 1.04 -0.82 -23.54
N ARG A 332 0.76 -2.09 -23.89
CA ARG A 332 -0.38 -2.47 -24.73
C ARG A 332 -1.72 -2.05 -24.13
N PHE A 333 -1.86 -2.08 -22.80
CA PHE A 333 -3.04 -1.58 -22.09
C PHE A 333 -3.06 -0.06 -21.87
N GLY A 334 -2.07 0.67 -22.41
CA GLY A 334 -1.98 2.13 -22.33
C GLY A 334 -1.41 2.66 -21.01
N LEU A 335 -0.86 1.79 -20.16
CA LEU A 335 -0.08 2.17 -18.99
C LEU A 335 1.36 2.51 -19.40
N ARG A 336 2.06 3.29 -18.59
CA ARG A 336 3.40 3.80 -18.91
C ARG A 336 4.37 3.44 -17.79
N PRO A 337 5.43 2.66 -18.05
CA PRO A 337 6.49 2.47 -17.08
C PRO A 337 7.11 3.82 -16.68
N GLY A 338 7.05 4.15 -15.40
CA GLY A 338 7.60 5.41 -14.89
C GLY A 338 7.37 5.58 -13.39
N PRO A 339 7.83 6.70 -12.79
CA PRO A 339 7.69 6.94 -11.36
C PRO A 339 6.22 7.00 -10.95
N ALA A 340 5.84 6.24 -9.92
CA ALA A 340 4.46 6.20 -9.48
C ALA A 340 4.11 7.48 -8.72
N ARG A 341 2.85 7.91 -8.87
CA ARG A 341 2.32 9.07 -8.16
C ARG A 341 1.16 8.65 -7.27
N ALA A 342 1.03 9.35 -6.15
CA ALA A 342 -0.10 9.18 -5.27
C ALA A 342 -1.40 9.47 -6.01
N PHE A 343 -2.43 8.67 -5.74
CA PHE A 343 -3.71 8.85 -6.40
C PHE A 343 -4.33 10.17 -5.93
N PRO A 344 -4.65 11.11 -6.83
CA PRO A 344 -5.12 12.42 -6.44
C PRO A 344 -6.49 12.32 -5.76
N ASP A 345 -6.77 13.26 -4.86
CA ASP A 345 -8.04 13.33 -4.16
C ASP A 345 -9.17 13.72 -5.13
N ILE A 346 -10.26 12.94 -5.15
CA ILE A 346 -11.44 13.24 -5.96
C ILE A 346 -12.46 13.97 -5.09
N ARG A 347 -12.51 15.28 -5.24
CA ARG A 347 -13.50 16.11 -4.57
C ARG A 347 -14.81 16.11 -5.34
N ILE A 348 -15.68 15.17 -5.00
CA ILE A 348 -17.04 15.13 -5.54
C ILE A 348 -17.86 16.31 -4.96
N PRO A 349 -18.46 17.18 -5.79
CA PRO A 349 -19.34 18.23 -5.32
C PRO A 349 -20.49 17.67 -4.47
N ARG A 350 -20.73 18.28 -3.32
CA ARG A 350 -21.77 17.85 -2.36
C ARG A 350 -23.14 17.73 -3.01
N VAL A 351 -23.49 18.65 -3.91
CA VAL A 351 -24.76 18.65 -4.64
C VAL A 351 -24.90 17.40 -5.52
N LEU A 352 -23.84 16.99 -6.24
CA LEU A 352 -23.87 15.77 -7.05
C LEU A 352 -24.02 14.54 -6.16
N MET A 353 -23.28 14.46 -5.05
CA MET A 353 -23.42 13.35 -4.12
C MET A 353 -24.82 13.27 -3.50
N LEU A 354 -25.41 14.41 -3.11
CA LEU A 354 -26.79 14.46 -2.63
C LEU A 354 -27.80 14.02 -3.71
N GLY A 355 -27.54 14.34 -4.98
CA GLY A 355 -28.30 13.81 -6.11
C GLY A 355 -28.24 12.29 -6.20
N VAL A 356 -27.04 11.70 -6.10
CA VAL A 356 -26.86 10.24 -6.08
C VAL A 356 -27.61 9.61 -4.91
N ILE A 357 -27.49 10.19 -3.72
CA ILE A 357 -28.18 9.74 -2.51
C ILE A 357 -29.70 9.82 -2.67
N LEU A 358 -30.22 10.90 -3.25
CA LEU A 358 -31.65 11.04 -3.56
C LEU A 358 -32.13 9.90 -4.46
N GLY A 359 -31.37 9.57 -5.52
CA GLY A 359 -31.69 8.45 -6.40
C GLY A 359 -31.66 7.10 -5.69
N ALA A 360 -30.65 6.86 -4.87
CA ALA A 360 -30.50 5.64 -4.06
C ALA A 360 -31.66 5.47 -3.06
N LEU A 361 -31.97 6.51 -2.29
CA LEU A 361 -33.09 6.52 -1.35
C LEU A 361 -34.44 6.33 -2.06
N ALA A 362 -34.63 6.97 -3.21
CA ALA A 362 -35.84 6.80 -4.02
C ALA A 362 -35.97 5.36 -4.55
N ALA A 363 -34.88 4.73 -4.98
CA ALA A 363 -34.87 3.33 -5.41
C ALA A 363 -35.21 2.38 -4.24
N ILE A 364 -34.64 2.62 -3.05
CA ILE A 364 -34.98 1.88 -1.82
C ILE A 364 -36.47 2.05 -1.50
N ALA A 365 -36.97 3.29 -1.47
CA ALA A 365 -38.36 3.59 -1.17
C ALA A 365 -39.34 2.97 -2.20
N LEU A 366 -38.97 2.95 -3.48
CA LEU A 366 -39.73 2.28 -4.54
C LEU A 366 -39.79 0.76 -4.33
N ALA A 367 -38.71 0.13 -3.85
CA ALA A 367 -38.67 -1.30 -3.56
C ALA A 367 -39.48 -1.69 -2.31
N LEU A 368 -39.58 -0.78 -1.32
CA LEU A 368 -40.42 -1.00 -0.13
C LEU A 368 -41.91 -1.08 -0.44
N MET A 369 -42.39 -0.43 -1.50
CA MET A 369 -43.82 -0.47 -1.87
C MET A 369 -44.32 -1.86 -2.30
N PRO A 370 -43.70 -2.57 -3.27
CA PRO A 370 -44.09 -3.93 -3.61
C PRO A 370 -43.80 -4.91 -2.47
N LEU A 371 -42.69 -4.72 -1.72
CA LEU A 371 -42.37 -5.57 -0.58
C LEU A 371 -43.40 -5.46 0.54
N GLY A 372 -43.80 -4.24 0.90
CA GLY A 372 -44.84 -4.00 1.89
C GLY A 372 -46.16 -4.65 1.48
N ARG A 373 -46.56 -4.51 0.22
CA ARG A 373 -47.77 -5.17 -0.31
C ARG A 373 -47.70 -6.69 -0.18
N ALA A 374 -46.54 -7.30 -0.38
CA ALA A 374 -46.36 -8.74 -0.24
C ALA A 374 -46.58 -9.23 1.21
N VAL A 375 -46.36 -8.36 2.21
CA VAL A 375 -46.55 -8.65 3.65
C VAL A 375 -47.86 -8.01 4.18
N GLY A 376 -48.73 -7.50 3.30
CA GLY A 376 -50.02 -6.92 3.68
C GLY A 376 -49.96 -5.47 4.20
N ILE A 377 -48.81 -4.80 4.10
CA ILE A 377 -48.60 -3.41 4.54
C ILE A 377 -48.59 -2.47 3.33
N ALA A 378 -49.59 -1.60 3.23
CA ALA A 378 -49.58 -0.54 2.22
C ALA A 378 -48.61 0.58 2.63
N VAL A 379 -47.65 0.91 1.76
CA VAL A 379 -46.74 2.06 1.94
C VAL A 379 -47.24 3.23 1.07
N PRO A 380 -47.85 4.28 1.66
CA PRO A 380 -48.28 5.45 0.92
C PRO A 380 -47.10 6.24 0.35
N GLU A 381 -47.29 6.92 -0.78
CA GLU A 381 -46.25 7.75 -1.41
C GLU A 381 -45.71 8.83 -0.46
N LYS A 382 -46.56 9.41 0.40
CA LYS A 382 -46.14 10.39 1.42
C LYS A 382 -45.16 9.79 2.44
N VAL A 383 -45.38 8.55 2.87
CA VAL A 383 -44.50 7.85 3.81
C VAL A 383 -43.17 7.53 3.15
N ALA A 384 -43.20 7.08 1.89
CA ALA A 384 -41.98 6.84 1.12
C ALA A 384 -41.13 8.12 0.98
N TRP A 385 -41.75 9.26 0.67
CA TRP A 385 -41.06 10.56 0.62
C TRP A 385 -40.57 11.04 1.99
N ALA A 386 -41.31 10.76 3.07
CA ALA A 386 -40.83 11.05 4.43
C ALA A 386 -39.55 10.27 4.76
N LEU A 387 -39.48 8.98 4.39
CA LEU A 387 -38.27 8.16 4.54
C LEU A 387 -37.10 8.68 3.71
N VAL A 388 -37.35 9.09 2.46
CA VAL A 388 -36.33 9.76 1.62
C VAL A 388 -35.86 11.04 2.29
N GLY A 389 -36.76 11.89 2.80
CA GLY A 389 -36.44 13.12 3.50
C GLY A 389 -35.57 12.89 4.74
N ILE A 390 -35.91 11.90 5.55
CA ILE A 390 -35.09 11.48 6.71
C ILE A 390 -33.70 11.04 6.24
N GLY A 391 -33.61 10.22 5.20
CA GLY A 391 -32.33 9.79 4.64
C GLY A 391 -31.46 10.96 4.14
N ILE A 392 -32.06 11.99 3.55
CA ILE A 392 -31.35 13.21 3.15
C ILE A 392 -30.85 13.99 4.37
N VAL A 393 -31.66 14.15 5.42
CA VAL A 393 -31.23 14.79 6.67
C VAL A 393 -30.06 14.04 7.30
N VAL A 394 -30.14 12.71 7.41
CA VAL A 394 -29.04 11.87 7.90
C VAL A 394 -27.78 12.04 7.04
N SER A 395 -27.94 12.15 5.71
CA SER A 395 -26.83 12.41 4.81
C SER A 395 -26.16 13.74 5.09
N LEU A 396 -26.93 14.81 5.28
CA LEU A 396 -26.40 16.13 5.62
C LEU A 396 -25.66 16.14 6.95
N LEU A 397 -26.21 15.46 7.97
CA LEU A 397 -25.61 15.36 9.31
C LEU A 397 -24.30 14.55 9.32
N THR A 398 -24.21 13.50 8.50
CA THR A 398 -23.03 12.61 8.48
C THR A 398 -21.92 13.11 7.57
N MET A 399 -22.22 13.90 6.54
CA MET A 399 -21.26 14.29 5.48
C MET A 399 -20.06 15.13 5.97
N THR A 400 -20.13 15.71 7.17
CA THR A 400 -19.02 16.47 7.79
C THR A 400 -18.26 15.69 8.86
N GLY A 401 -18.66 14.44 9.16
CA GLY A 401 -18.10 13.65 10.25
C GLY A 401 -17.55 12.28 9.82
N GLY A 402 -16.94 11.57 10.76
CA GLY A 402 -16.37 10.23 10.53
C GLY A 402 -17.39 9.15 10.13
N LEU A 403 -18.69 9.38 10.39
CA LEU A 403 -19.78 8.47 10.01
C LEU A 403 -20.12 8.52 8.52
N TRP A 404 -19.57 9.47 7.77
CA TRP A 404 -19.85 9.64 6.34
C TRP A 404 -19.59 8.39 5.50
N VAL A 405 -18.43 7.76 5.71
CA VAL A 405 -18.02 6.55 4.97
C VAL A 405 -18.96 5.39 5.28
N LEU A 406 -19.29 5.20 6.56
CA LEU A 406 -20.24 4.17 7.00
C LEU A 406 -21.64 4.39 6.41
N TRP A 407 -22.13 5.62 6.45
CA TRP A 407 -23.45 5.95 5.90
C TRP A 407 -23.55 5.65 4.40
N ARG A 408 -22.52 6.01 3.62
CA ARG A 408 -22.46 5.68 2.18
C ARG A 408 -22.48 4.18 1.93
N LYS A 409 -21.82 3.38 2.77
CA LYS A 409 -21.86 1.91 2.67
C LYS A 409 -23.25 1.35 2.97
N ILE A 410 -23.93 1.87 3.99
CA ILE A 410 -25.31 1.48 4.34
C ILE A 410 -26.24 1.80 3.17
N LEU A 411 -26.13 2.98 2.57
CA LEU A 411 -26.92 3.36 1.40
C LEU A 411 -26.61 2.47 0.19
N ALA A 412 -25.33 2.18 -0.07
CA ALA A 412 -24.91 1.31 -1.16
C ALA A 412 -25.47 -0.11 -0.97
N LEU A 413 -25.37 -0.67 0.23
CA LEU A 413 -25.93 -1.99 0.57
C LEU A 413 -27.46 -2.00 0.44
N GLY A 414 -28.13 -0.98 0.99
CA GLY A 414 -29.58 -0.84 0.87
C GLY A 414 -30.03 -0.75 -0.58
N THR A 415 -29.30 -0.02 -1.42
CA THR A 415 -29.58 0.12 -2.86
C THR A 415 -29.33 -1.20 -3.59
N ALA A 416 -28.20 -1.87 -3.32
CA ALA A 416 -27.84 -3.15 -3.93
C ALA A 416 -28.86 -4.25 -3.60
N SER A 417 -29.47 -4.21 -2.41
CA SER A 417 -30.54 -5.13 -2.00
C SER A 417 -31.92 -4.74 -2.56
N ALA A 418 -32.23 -3.44 -2.61
CA ALA A 418 -33.53 -2.95 -3.07
C ALA A 418 -33.75 -3.12 -4.58
N VAL A 419 -32.70 -2.93 -5.38
CA VAL A 419 -32.79 -2.93 -6.84
C VAL A 419 -33.21 -4.29 -7.42
N PRO A 420 -32.66 -5.45 -6.99
CA PRO A 420 -33.16 -6.76 -7.42
C PRO A 420 -34.64 -6.98 -7.07
N VAL A 421 -35.10 -6.54 -5.89
CA VAL A 421 -36.52 -6.61 -5.49
C VAL A 421 -37.38 -5.80 -6.45
N LEU A 422 -36.93 -4.58 -6.79
CA LEU A 422 -37.62 -3.72 -7.75
C LEU A 422 -37.63 -4.33 -9.16
N ALA A 423 -36.51 -4.90 -9.59
CA ALA A 423 -36.37 -5.55 -10.88
C ALA A 423 -37.37 -6.70 -11.01
N VAL A 424 -37.44 -7.59 -10.00
CA VAL A 424 -38.41 -8.70 -9.98
C VAL A 424 -39.85 -8.19 -9.96
N ALA A 425 -40.16 -7.22 -9.10
CA ALA A 425 -41.52 -6.69 -8.95
C ALA A 425 -42.04 -5.95 -10.20
N VAL A 426 -41.16 -5.41 -11.03
CA VAL A 426 -41.51 -4.71 -12.27
C VAL A 426 -41.47 -5.63 -13.49
N ALA A 427 -40.43 -6.48 -13.58
CA ALA A 427 -40.16 -7.28 -14.76
C ALA A 427 -41.04 -8.52 -14.85
N PHE A 428 -41.44 -9.14 -13.73
CA PHE A 428 -42.22 -10.37 -13.79
C PHE A 428 -43.63 -10.09 -14.33
N PRO A 429 -44.02 -10.70 -15.47
CA PRO A 429 -45.34 -10.51 -16.04
C PRO A 429 -46.42 -11.08 -15.10
N ARG A 430 -47.57 -10.40 -15.04
CA ARG A 430 -48.77 -10.95 -14.38
C ARG A 430 -49.22 -12.21 -15.13
N ALA A 431 -49.83 -13.16 -14.40
CA ALA A 431 -50.24 -14.47 -14.95
C ALA A 431 -51.02 -14.33 -16.28
N GLY A 432 -50.67 -15.15 -17.28
CA GLY A 432 -51.39 -15.25 -18.57
C GLY A 432 -50.67 -14.72 -19.83
N VAL A 433 -49.40 -14.31 -19.76
CA VAL A 433 -48.65 -13.78 -20.93
C VAL A 433 -47.85 -14.86 -21.65
N ARG A 434 -47.82 -14.85 -23.00
CA ARG A 434 -47.10 -15.81 -23.83
C ARG A 434 -45.59 -15.86 -23.48
N PRO A 435 -45.01 -17.05 -23.21
CA PRO A 435 -43.74 -17.20 -22.50
C PRO A 435 -42.47 -16.80 -23.28
N GLY A 436 -42.52 -16.52 -24.59
CA GLY A 436 -41.33 -16.19 -25.38
C GLY A 436 -40.91 -14.72 -25.30
N LEU A 437 -41.55 -13.85 -26.10
CA LEU A 437 -41.19 -12.43 -26.21
C LEU A 437 -41.36 -11.64 -24.90
N ALA A 438 -42.32 -12.02 -24.06
CA ALA A 438 -42.53 -11.37 -22.77
C ALA A 438 -41.40 -11.65 -21.77
N SER A 439 -40.79 -12.84 -21.82
CA SER A 439 -39.65 -13.19 -20.98
C SER A 439 -38.39 -12.45 -21.40
N VAL A 440 -38.19 -12.24 -22.70
CA VAL A 440 -37.10 -11.40 -23.21
C VAL A 440 -37.29 -9.94 -22.78
N GLY A 441 -38.51 -9.40 -22.91
CA GLY A 441 -38.83 -8.05 -22.42
C GLY A 441 -38.63 -7.89 -20.91
N ALA A 442 -39.05 -8.88 -20.12
CA ALA A 442 -38.83 -8.91 -18.68
C ALA A 442 -37.34 -8.91 -18.34
N LEU A 443 -36.54 -9.73 -19.02
CA LEU A 443 -35.09 -9.77 -18.83
C LEU A 443 -34.46 -8.40 -19.11
N TRP A 444 -34.79 -7.75 -20.23
CA TRP A 444 -34.29 -6.42 -20.56
C TRP A 444 -34.64 -5.37 -19.49
N VAL A 445 -35.89 -5.37 -19.01
CA VAL A 445 -36.33 -4.45 -17.95
C VAL A 445 -35.57 -4.71 -16.65
N ALA A 446 -35.43 -5.98 -16.25
CA ALA A 446 -34.67 -6.36 -15.06
C ALA A 446 -33.20 -5.95 -15.17
N SER A 447 -32.57 -6.18 -16.32
CA SER A 447 -31.19 -5.79 -16.60
C SER A 447 -31.01 -4.28 -16.55
N LEU A 448 -31.93 -3.48 -17.11
CA LEU A 448 -31.86 -2.03 -17.07
C LEU A 448 -32.01 -1.48 -15.65
N ILE A 449 -32.97 -2.01 -14.87
CA ILE A 449 -33.15 -1.65 -13.46
C ILE A 449 -31.89 -2.00 -12.65
N SER A 450 -31.30 -3.17 -12.91
CA SER A 450 -30.05 -3.61 -12.26
C SER A 450 -28.88 -2.70 -12.62
N LEU A 451 -28.76 -2.29 -13.88
CA LEU A 451 -27.74 -1.34 -14.33
C LEU A 451 -27.87 0.01 -13.63
N VAL A 452 -29.09 0.56 -13.49
CA VAL A 452 -29.34 1.80 -12.75
C VAL A 452 -28.88 1.67 -11.30
N GLY A 453 -29.21 0.55 -10.64
CA GLY A 453 -28.74 0.28 -9.28
C GLY A 453 -27.22 0.19 -9.18
N GLY A 454 -26.58 -0.53 -10.09
CA GLY A 454 -25.13 -0.67 -10.16
C GLY A 454 -24.42 0.69 -10.33
N VAL A 455 -24.95 1.56 -11.19
CA VAL A 455 -24.43 2.92 -11.40
C VAL A 455 -24.57 3.77 -10.14
N LEU A 456 -25.71 3.72 -9.45
CA LEU A 456 -25.93 4.44 -8.19
C LEU A 456 -24.98 3.94 -7.09
N VAL A 457 -24.83 2.62 -6.94
CA VAL A 457 -23.91 2.00 -5.97
C VAL A 457 -22.46 2.40 -6.26
N ALA A 458 -22.03 2.32 -7.53
CA ALA A 458 -20.68 2.72 -7.93
C ALA A 458 -20.41 4.21 -7.64
N ALA A 459 -21.38 5.10 -7.90
CA ALA A 459 -21.27 6.51 -7.59
C ALA A 459 -21.25 6.78 -6.07
N LEU A 460 -22.10 6.10 -5.29
CA LEU A 460 -22.08 6.15 -3.83
C LEU A 460 -20.72 5.73 -3.26
N LEU A 461 -19.95 4.89 -3.95
CA LEU A 461 -18.63 4.42 -3.53
C LEU A 461 -17.47 5.07 -4.30
N SER A 462 -17.66 6.23 -4.94
CA SER A 462 -16.59 6.92 -5.71
C SER A 462 -15.64 7.79 -4.85
N GLY A 463 -15.47 7.47 -3.56
CA GLY A 463 -14.55 8.18 -2.67
C GLY A 463 -13.13 7.63 -2.73
N TRP A 464 -12.13 8.43 -2.37
CA TRP A 464 -10.73 8.02 -2.30
C TRP A 464 -10.54 6.73 -1.49
N GLU A 465 -11.31 6.56 -0.42
CA GLU A 465 -11.25 5.39 0.47
C GLU A 465 -11.53 4.08 -0.24
N PHE A 466 -12.54 4.08 -1.09
CA PHE A 466 -12.98 2.92 -1.84
C PHE A 466 -12.08 2.66 -3.05
N MET A 467 -11.63 3.73 -3.71
CA MET A 467 -10.71 3.63 -4.85
C MET A 467 -9.33 3.12 -4.45
N MET A 468 -8.89 3.47 -3.25
CA MET A 468 -7.62 2.99 -2.69
C MET A 468 -7.74 1.63 -2.00
N ALA A 469 -8.92 1.00 -2.04
CA ALA A 469 -9.26 -0.20 -1.26
C ALA A 469 -8.89 -0.05 0.23
N ALA A 470 -8.83 1.19 0.72
CA ALA A 470 -8.67 1.47 2.14
C ALA A 470 -9.95 1.13 2.90
N ASP A 471 -11.08 1.14 2.19
CA ASP A 471 -12.31 0.58 2.66
C ASP A 471 -13.01 -0.22 1.55
N VAL A 472 -13.72 -1.29 1.94
CA VAL A 472 -14.35 -2.24 1.00
C VAL A 472 -15.87 -2.19 1.18
N PHE A 473 -16.59 -2.49 0.10
CA PHE A 473 -18.05 -2.65 0.13
C PHE A 473 -18.46 -3.74 1.13
N LEU A 474 -19.58 -3.54 1.83
CA LEU A 474 -20.03 -4.42 2.93
C LEU A 474 -20.77 -5.68 2.44
N GLY A 475 -21.11 -5.76 1.15
CA GLY A 475 -21.94 -6.82 0.57
C GLY A 475 -21.24 -7.61 -0.52
#